data_AF-A0A358CW41-F1
#
_entry.id   AF-A0A358CW41-F1
#
_cell.length_a   1.000
_cell.length_b   1.000
_cell.length_c   1.000
_cell.angle_alpha   90.00
_cell.angle_beta   90.00
_cell.angle_gamma   90.00
#
_symmetry.space_group_name_H-M   'P 1'
#
loop_
_entity.id
_entity.type
_entity.pdbx_description
1 polymer ?
#
loop_
_entity_poly.entity_id
_entity_poly.type
_entity_poly.pdbx_seq_one_letter_code
_entity_poly.pdbx_strand_id
1 'polypeptide(L)' 'YDQFVREQIAGDEISPDNPEHLVAVGFLRQGPWELTSMEVPRVARQRFLDDVTNSVGETFLAHSLQCAKCHDHKFD' A
#
# COMPACT_ATOMS: atom_id res chain seq x y z
N TYR A 1 12.06 0.19 -15.64
CA TYR A 1 11.55 0.13 -14.26
C TYR A 1 10.06 0.45 -14.22
N ASP A 2 9.61 1.39 -15.05
CA ASP A 2 8.21 1.85 -15.16
C ASP A 2 7.19 0.71 -15.25
N GLN A 3 7.44 -0.30 -16.10
CA GLN A 3 6.55 -1.45 -16.24
C GLN A 3 6.41 -2.23 -14.91
N PHE A 4 7.54 -2.51 -14.25
CA PHE A 4 7.55 -3.18 -12.95
C PHE A 4 6.75 -2.39 -11.91
N VAL A 5 6.96 -1.07 -11.80
CA VAL A 5 6.20 -0.23 -10.86
C VAL A 5 4.69 -0.29 -11.13
N ARG A 6 4.30 -0.22 -12.41
CA ARG A 6 2.88 -0.28 -12.80
C ARG A 6 2.25 -1.63 -12.46
N GLU A 7 2.96 -2.73 -12.65
CA GLU A 7 2.49 -4.07 -12.29
C GLU A 7 2.32 -4.22 -10.76
N GLN A 8 3.25 -3.69 -9.95
CA GLN A 8 3.16 -3.75 -8.49
C GLN A 8 2.03 -2.89 -7.91
N ILE A 9 1.66 -1.78 -8.57
CA ILE A 9 0.65 -0.83 -8.07
C ILE A 9 -0.74 -1.09 -8.68
N ALA A 10 -0.82 -1.58 -9.91
CA ALA A 10 -2.07 -1.65 -10.68
C ALA A 10 -2.14 -2.86 -11.62
N GLY A 11 -1.48 -3.97 -11.27
CA GLY A 11 -1.44 -5.17 -12.11
C GLY A 11 -2.83 -5.73 -12.44
N ASP A 12 -3.74 -5.74 -11.46
CA ASP A 12 -5.15 -6.14 -11.61
C ASP A 12 -5.93 -5.23 -12.57
N GLU A 13 -5.69 -3.93 -12.55
CA GLU A 13 -6.33 -2.97 -13.48
C GLU A 13 -5.75 -3.06 -14.90
N ILE A 14 -4.46 -3.36 -15.03
CA ILE A 14 -3.77 -3.43 -16.34
C ILE A 14 -4.11 -4.71 -17.09
N SER A 15 -4.16 -5.85 -16.39
CA SER A 15 -4.43 -7.15 -17.00
C SER A 15 -5.05 -8.10 -15.98
N PRO A 16 -6.37 -7.97 -15.71
CA PRO A 16 -7.05 -8.73 -14.65
C PRO A 16 -7.01 -10.25 -14.85
N ASP A 17 -6.89 -10.71 -16.10
CA ASP A 17 -6.84 -12.14 -16.44
C ASP A 17 -5.40 -12.70 -16.46
N ASN A 18 -4.37 -11.89 -16.19
CA ASN A 18 -2.99 -12.35 -16.18
C ASN A 18 -2.56 -12.71 -14.74
N PRO A 19 -2.28 -13.99 -14.44
CA PRO A 19 -1.88 -14.42 -13.10
C PRO A 19 -0.64 -13.71 -12.56
N GLU A 20 0.35 -13.41 -13.42
CA GLU A 20 1.58 -12.74 -12.99
C GLU A 20 1.31 -11.30 -12.54
N HIS A 21 0.38 -10.61 -13.19
CA HIS A 21 -0.02 -9.26 -12.78
C HIS A 21 -0.83 -9.26 -11.48
N LEU A 22 -1.67 -10.28 -11.27
CA LEU A 22 -2.38 -10.48 -10.00
C LEU A 22 -1.42 -10.79 -8.85
N VAL A 23 -0.36 -11.58 -9.11
CA VAL A 23 0.69 -11.83 -8.13
C VAL A 23 1.47 -10.55 -7.84
N ALA A 24 1.80 -9.76 -8.88
CA ALA A 24 2.53 -8.51 -8.74
C ALA A 24 1.79 -7.48 -7.86
N VAL A 25 0.50 -7.24 -8.10
CA VAL A 25 -0.29 -6.30 -7.28
C VAL A 25 -0.46 -6.76 -5.83
N GLY A 26 -0.18 -8.04 -5.56
CA GLY A 26 -0.08 -8.61 -4.21
C GLY A 26 0.89 -7.87 -3.29
N PHE A 27 1.84 -7.10 -3.83
CA PHE A 27 2.67 -6.15 -3.09
C PHE A 27 1.86 -5.25 -2.15
N LEU A 28 0.71 -4.72 -2.61
CA LEU A 28 -0.18 -3.87 -1.81
C LEU A 28 -0.84 -4.62 -0.65
N ARG A 29 -0.63 -5.94 -0.51
CA ARG A 29 -1.17 -6.79 0.55
C ARG A 29 -0.11 -7.43 1.44
N GLN A 30 1.18 -7.18 1.21
CA GLN A 30 2.28 -7.78 1.99
C GLN A 30 2.53 -7.11 3.35
N GLY A 31 1.69 -6.15 3.76
CA GLY A 31 1.76 -5.49 5.06
C GLY A 31 1.11 -6.30 6.20
N PRO A 32 1.41 -5.96 7.46
CA PRO A 32 0.77 -6.59 8.61
C PRO A 32 -0.76 -6.37 8.55
N TRP A 33 -1.51 -7.44 8.75
CA TRP A 33 -2.96 -7.38 8.89
C TRP A 33 -3.38 -8.14 10.14
N GLU A 34 -3.80 -7.39 11.14
CA GLU A 34 -4.39 -7.92 12.36
C GLU A 34 -5.74 -7.23 12.58
N LEU A 35 -6.79 -8.03 12.73
CA LEU A 35 -8.11 -7.55 13.14
C LEU A 35 -8.61 -8.48 14.23
N THR A 36 -8.55 -8.01 15.47
CA THR A 36 -9.07 -8.76 16.62
C THR A 36 -10.53 -8.39 16.90
N SER A 37 -11.26 -9.25 17.61
CA SER A 37 -12.66 -8.99 17.98
C SER A 37 -12.85 -7.74 18.87
N MET A 38 -11.77 -7.21 19.46
CA MET A 38 -11.80 -6.01 20.30
C MET A 38 -11.48 -4.72 19.52
N GLU A 39 -11.04 -4.83 18.26
CA GLU A 39 -10.64 -3.68 17.46
C GLU A 39 -11.79 -3.16 16.59
N VAL A 40 -11.88 -1.84 16.45
CA VAL A 40 -12.82 -1.20 15.52
C VAL A 40 -12.33 -1.47 14.09
N PRO A 41 -13.11 -2.16 13.22
CA PRO A 41 -12.64 -2.56 11.88
C PRO A 41 -12.15 -1.39 11.02
N ARG A 42 -12.76 -0.22 11.18
CA ARG A 42 -12.34 1.01 10.48
C ARG A 42 -10.94 1.46 10.88
N VAL A 43 -10.55 1.29 12.14
CA VAL A 43 -9.22 1.68 12.64
C VAL A 43 -8.16 0.71 12.13
N ALA A 44 -8.43 -0.60 12.18
CA ALA A 44 -7.54 -1.61 11.61
C ALA A 44 -7.32 -1.38 10.11
N ARG A 45 -8.40 -1.11 9.36
CA ARG A 45 -8.34 -0.77 7.93
C ARG A 45 -7.49 0.48 7.69
N GLN A 46 -7.65 1.53 8.50
CA GLN A 46 -6.87 2.76 8.32
C GLN A 46 -5.37 2.50 8.53
N ARG A 47 -4.98 1.78 9.60
CA ARG A 47 -3.58 1.42 9.85
C ARG A 47 -2.96 0.65 8.67
N PHE A 48 -3.70 -0.32 8.14
CA PHE A 48 -3.25 -1.06 6.97
C PHE A 48 -3.04 -0.14 5.76
N LEU A 49 -3.96 0.81 5.51
CA LEU A 49 -3.82 1.75 4.40
C LEU A 49 -2.65 2.72 4.60
N ASP A 50 -2.39 3.16 5.84
CA ASP A 50 -1.24 3.99 6.19
C ASP A 50 0.07 3.24 5.87
N ASP A 51 0.15 1.96 6.25
CA ASP A 51 1.32 1.11 5.97
C ASP A 51 1.53 0.86 4.48
N VAL A 52 0.47 0.58 3.73
CA VAL A 52 0.53 0.42 2.27
C VAL A 52 1.04 1.71 1.62
N THR A 53 0.49 2.86 2.03
CA THR A 53 0.88 4.18 1.52
C THR A 53 2.36 4.46 1.79
N ASN A 54 2.82 4.21 3.02
CA ASN A 54 4.23 4.39 3.37
C ASN A 54 5.15 3.44 2.59
N SER A 55 4.77 2.17 2.47
CA SER A 55 5.57 1.15 1.77
C SER A 55 5.78 1.49 0.29
N VAL A 56 4.74 2.01 -0.38
CA VAL A 56 4.83 2.51 -1.76
C VAL A 56 5.81 3.68 -1.85
N GLY A 57 5.69 4.64 -0.93
CA GLY A 57 6.57 5.82 -0.88
C GLY A 57 8.04 5.45 -0.66
N GLU A 58 8.33 4.59 0.31
CA GLU A 58 9.70 4.17 0.61
C GLU A 58 10.31 3.36 -0.52
N THR A 59 9.55 2.43 -1.09
CA THR A 59 10.03 1.50 -2.13
C THR A 59 10.28 2.20 -3.46
N PHE A 60 9.33 3.02 -3.92
CA PHE A 60 9.35 3.57 -5.28
C PHE A 60 9.78 5.03 -5.36
N LEU A 61 9.63 5.80 -4.28
CA LEU A 61 9.96 7.23 -4.24
C LEU A 61 11.16 7.55 -3.33
N ALA A 62 11.71 6.54 -2.65
CA ALA A 62 12.73 6.71 -1.62
C ALA A 62 12.33 7.74 -0.55
N HIS A 63 11.03 7.80 -0.20
CA HIS A 63 10.49 8.76 0.75
C HIS A 63 9.47 8.14 1.68
N SER A 64 9.68 8.28 2.99
CA SER A 64 8.67 7.92 3.99
C SER A 64 7.50 8.89 3.92
N LEU A 65 6.29 8.35 3.96
CA LEU A 65 5.02 9.08 3.97
C LEU A 65 4.29 8.96 5.31
N GLN A 66 4.94 8.47 6.37
CA GLN A 66 4.32 8.30 7.69
C GLN A 66 3.75 9.60 8.29
N CYS A 67 4.32 10.76 7.96
CA CYS A 67 3.83 12.06 8.40
C CYS A 67 2.43 12.37 7.84
N ALA A 68 2.13 11.92 6.61
CA ALA A 68 0.87 12.20 5.91
C ALA A 68 -0.36 11.57 6.58
N LYS A 69 -0.16 10.66 7.54
CA LYS A 69 -1.26 10.11 8.35
C LYS A 69 -1.90 11.15 9.29
N CYS A 70 -1.16 12.21 9.63
CA CYS A 70 -1.60 13.23 10.59
C CYS A 70 -1.40 14.68 10.11
N HIS A 71 -0.54 14.90 9.11
CA HIS A 71 -0.12 16.22 8.68
C HIS A 71 -0.25 16.36 7.16
N ASP A 72 -0.54 17.58 6.70
CA ASP A 72 -0.67 17.87 5.27
C ASP A 72 0.68 18.22 4.63
N HIS A 73 1.69 18.56 5.44
CA HIS A 73 3.04 18.85 4.99
C HIS A 73 4.12 18.26 5.94
N LYS A 74 5.30 17.96 5.38
CA LYS A 74 6.38 17.22 6.07
C LYS A 74 6.94 17.91 7.32
N PHE A 75 6.74 19.22 7.45
CA PHE A 75 7.28 20.03 8.54
C PHE A 75 6.20 20.67 9.42
N ASP A 76 4.95 20.22 9.28
CA ASP A 76 3.86 20.61 10.17
C ASP A 76 3.96 19.93 11.55
#